data_AF-A0A1X0LAI9-F1
#
_entry.id   AF-A0A1X0LAI9-F1
#
_cell.length_a   1.000
_cell.length_b   1.000
_cell.length_c   1.000
_cell.angle_alpha   90.00
_cell.angle_beta   90.00
_cell.angle_gamma   90.00
#
_symmetry.space_group_name_H-M   'P 1'
#
loop_
_entity.id
_entity.type
_entity.pdbx_description
1 polymer ?
#
loop_
_entity_poly.entity_id
_entity_poly.type
_entity_poly.pdbx_seq_one_letter_code
_entity_poly.pdbx_strand_id
1 'polypeptide(L)'
;MRVSSAWVARCSLVASLLVPQCFWVAHADPPAPLPQPILQPLEPGQVLRIGPTAGTGTPTGDYGIGATDLCDFVEFPSQLLQVCGDSFAGQGVGFGGWYSPVALHVDTASVDDPAGVRYTGVTGVSKPLLADPTPPGDSQLPAGVVQINRRNYLMVTTTKDLVPQSTRLVVAEAARGGWQTVPGSRRDASYQRWGQTQISGYYDPIPTPESPSGWVYIVANSFTRWLPVVLYRATPEAFTDRSRWQGWAAGAGGGWNKPPTPLWLDQVGEMSIKQIEGKTVLSYFNASNGDMEVRVADDPTSLGTAPVTTVVQHEEEWPEPAESLPPPYDNRLAQPYGGYISPGSTLDELRIFVSQWNNADPRARAPYRVIQFAVNPFKP
;
A
#
# COMPACT_ATOMS: atom_id res chain seq x y z
N MET A 1 72.31 71.68 -11.74
CA MET A 1 72.51 70.90 -10.49
C MET A 1 71.18 70.87 -9.76
N ARG A 2 70.53 69.72 -9.76
CA ARG A 2 70.28 68.85 -8.58
C ARG A 2 69.14 69.34 -7.65
N VAL A 3 67.97 68.66 -7.76
CA VAL A 3 67.28 67.84 -6.73
C VAL A 3 66.37 68.70 -5.82
N SER A 4 65.04 68.69 -6.01
CA SER A 4 64.02 67.73 -5.53
C SER A 4 63.74 67.77 -4.01
N SER A 5 62.46 67.95 -3.66
CA SER A 5 61.88 67.46 -2.41
C SER A 5 60.39 67.16 -2.60
N ALA A 6 60.04 65.94 -2.21
CA ALA A 6 58.87 65.16 -2.61
C ALA A 6 57.55 65.57 -1.93
N TRP A 7 56.46 65.32 -2.65
CA TRP A 7 55.11 65.19 -2.12
C TRP A 7 54.89 63.78 -1.55
N VAL A 8 54.32 63.69 -0.35
CA VAL A 8 53.92 62.43 0.30
C VAL A 8 52.54 62.02 -0.22
N ALA A 9 52.47 60.91 -0.96
CA ALA A 9 51.23 60.25 -1.34
C ALA A 9 50.97 59.05 -0.40
N ARG A 10 49.81 59.03 0.25
CA ARG A 10 49.33 57.91 1.06
C ARG A 10 48.77 56.82 0.13
N CYS A 11 49.45 55.69 0.03
CA CYS A 11 48.90 54.48 -0.59
C CYS A 11 47.99 53.75 0.40
N SER A 12 46.72 53.55 0.01
CA SER A 12 45.80 52.63 0.71
C SER A 12 45.91 51.26 0.04
N LEU A 13 46.38 50.25 0.78
CA LEU A 13 46.40 48.85 0.34
C LEU A 13 45.02 48.24 0.57
N VAL A 14 44.34 47.87 -0.52
CA VAL A 14 43.15 47.00 -0.49
C VAL A 14 43.65 45.56 -0.54
N ALA A 15 43.53 44.83 0.57
CA ALA A 15 43.84 43.42 0.66
C ALA A 15 42.61 42.60 0.24
N SER A 16 42.68 41.97 -0.93
CA SER A 16 41.67 41.04 -1.43
C SER A 16 41.78 39.70 -0.70
N LEU A 17 40.81 39.37 0.16
CA LEU A 17 40.68 38.05 0.77
C LEU A 17 40.12 37.06 -0.27
N LEU A 18 40.98 36.21 -0.82
CA LEU A 18 40.59 35.02 -1.56
C LEU A 18 40.20 33.92 -0.57
N VAL A 19 38.90 33.68 -0.39
CA VAL A 19 38.39 32.53 0.37
C VAL A 19 38.44 31.30 -0.55
N PRO A 20 39.11 30.20 -0.16
CA PRO A 20 39.07 28.97 -0.93
C PRO A 20 37.66 28.38 -0.84
N GLN A 21 36.97 28.27 -1.97
CA GLN A 21 35.74 27.47 -2.03
C GLN A 21 36.13 25.99 -2.04
N CYS A 22 36.05 25.35 -0.87
CA CYS A 22 36.10 23.90 -0.78
C CYS A 22 34.84 23.33 -1.47
N PHE A 23 35.02 22.79 -2.67
CA PHE A 23 34.00 21.97 -3.32
C PHE A 23 33.91 20.65 -2.54
N TRP A 24 32.90 20.54 -1.68
CA TRP A 24 32.51 19.26 -1.11
C TRP A 24 31.85 18.45 -2.23
N VAL A 25 32.56 17.46 -2.76
CA VAL A 25 31.96 16.46 -3.65
C VAL A 25 31.00 15.65 -2.79
N ALA A 26 29.71 15.97 -2.83
CA ALA A 26 28.68 15.17 -2.21
C ALA A 26 28.70 13.78 -2.86
N HIS A 27 29.17 12.78 -2.11
CA HIS A 27 29.01 11.38 -2.50
C HIS A 27 27.62 10.99 -2.04
N ALA A 28 26.79 10.47 -2.95
CA ALA A 28 25.58 9.78 -2.53
C ALA A 28 25.99 8.61 -1.64
N ASP A 29 25.30 8.44 -0.51
CA ASP A 29 25.45 7.21 0.26
C ASP A 29 25.21 6.03 -0.68
N PRO A 30 26.00 4.94 -0.58
CA PRO A 30 25.74 3.74 -1.35
C PRO A 30 24.28 3.31 -1.12
N PRO A 31 23.57 2.83 -2.14
CA PRO A 31 22.22 2.31 -1.97
C PRO A 31 22.21 1.31 -0.81
N ALA A 32 21.18 1.38 0.03
CA ALA A 32 20.98 0.35 1.05
C ALA A 32 20.99 -1.03 0.34
N PRO A 33 21.63 -2.07 0.92
CA PRO A 33 21.62 -3.39 0.33
C PRO A 33 20.18 -3.82 0.07
N LEU A 34 19.93 -4.44 -1.08
CA LEU A 34 18.62 -5.00 -1.37
C LEU A 34 18.26 -5.99 -0.24
N PRO A 35 17.01 -5.98 0.24
CA PRO A 35 16.52 -7.03 1.13
C PRO A 35 16.86 -8.40 0.54
N GLN A 36 17.19 -9.37 1.40
CA GLN A 36 17.44 -10.75 0.97
C GLN A 36 16.26 -11.63 1.38
N PRO A 37 15.96 -12.71 0.64
CA PRO A 37 15.01 -13.71 1.10
C PRO A 37 15.36 -14.20 2.50
N ILE A 38 14.35 -14.28 3.36
CA ILE A 38 14.51 -14.67 4.77
C ILE A 38 14.25 -16.16 4.93
N LEU A 39 13.40 -16.74 4.08
CA LEU A 39 13.16 -18.17 4.03
C LEU A 39 14.20 -18.88 3.18
N GLN A 40 14.16 -20.21 3.20
CA GLN A 40 14.84 -20.99 2.18
C GLN A 40 14.33 -20.58 0.79
N PRO A 41 15.20 -20.59 -0.24
CA PRO A 41 14.81 -20.21 -1.59
C PRO A 41 13.55 -20.96 -2.04
N LEU A 42 12.54 -20.19 -2.42
CA LEU A 42 11.32 -20.71 -3.02
C LEU A 42 11.53 -20.88 -4.52
N GLU A 43 11.02 -21.95 -5.11
CA GLU A 43 10.99 -22.12 -6.56
C GLU A 43 9.99 -21.14 -7.22
N PRO A 44 10.16 -20.76 -8.48
CA PRO A 44 9.19 -19.90 -9.18
C PRO A 44 7.77 -20.47 -9.12
N GLY A 45 6.82 -19.65 -8.68
CA GLY A 45 5.42 -20.00 -8.45
C GLY A 45 5.15 -20.66 -7.08
N GLN A 46 6.18 -20.98 -6.30
CA GLN A 46 6.01 -21.62 -4.99
C GLN A 46 5.52 -20.61 -3.95
N VAL A 47 4.58 -21.07 -3.12
CA VAL A 47 4.02 -20.33 -2.00
C VAL A 47 4.27 -21.07 -0.70
N LEU A 48 4.53 -20.33 0.37
CA LEU A 48 4.56 -20.84 1.74
C LEU A 48 3.69 -19.96 2.64
N ARG A 49 2.75 -20.57 3.35
CA ARG A 49 2.01 -19.92 4.45
C ARG A 49 2.91 -19.84 5.68
N ILE A 50 3.11 -18.62 6.20
CA ILE A 50 3.84 -18.41 7.45
C ILE A 50 2.87 -18.60 8.62
N GLY A 51 1.77 -17.85 8.62
CA GLY A 51 0.76 -17.95 9.68
C GLY A 51 -0.10 -16.70 9.83
N PRO A 52 -1.14 -16.78 10.68
CA PRO A 52 -1.91 -15.62 11.11
C PRO A 52 -1.02 -14.58 11.80
N THR A 53 -1.16 -13.32 11.42
CA THR A 53 -0.41 -12.20 12.01
C THR A 53 -1.32 -11.31 12.84
N ALA A 54 -2.53 -11.00 12.37
CA ALA A 54 -3.48 -10.15 13.06
C ALA A 54 -4.91 -10.73 13.11
N GLY A 55 -5.70 -10.31 14.10
CA GLY A 55 -7.10 -10.70 14.27
C GLY A 55 -7.28 -12.02 15.03
N THR A 56 -8.31 -12.80 14.68
CA THR A 56 -8.73 -13.99 15.44
C THR A 56 -7.57 -14.93 15.76
N GLY A 57 -7.37 -15.21 17.04
CA GLY A 57 -6.37 -16.15 17.54
C GLY A 57 -4.93 -15.61 17.55
N THR A 58 -4.73 -14.30 17.35
CA THR A 58 -3.40 -13.69 17.29
C THR A 58 -3.12 -12.78 18.49
N PRO A 59 -1.84 -12.44 18.75
CA PRO A 59 -1.46 -11.52 19.83
C PRO A 59 -2.01 -10.09 19.69
N THR A 60 -2.62 -9.69 18.56
CA THR A 60 -3.23 -8.36 18.46
C THR A 60 -4.38 -8.17 19.46
N GLY A 61 -4.93 -9.28 20.00
CA GLY A 61 -5.90 -9.26 21.10
C GLY A 61 -5.39 -8.54 22.34
N ASP A 62 -4.08 -8.58 22.63
CA ASP A 62 -3.47 -7.89 23.78
C ASP A 62 -3.54 -6.37 23.66
N TYR A 63 -3.72 -5.86 22.43
CA TYR A 63 -3.94 -4.45 22.13
C TYR A 63 -5.42 -4.09 21.96
N GLY A 64 -6.34 -5.02 22.28
CA GLY A 64 -7.77 -4.83 22.11
C GLY A 64 -8.25 -4.97 20.67
N ILE A 65 -7.54 -5.75 19.84
CA ILE A 65 -7.92 -6.10 18.47
C ILE A 65 -7.91 -7.62 18.32
N GLY A 66 -9.02 -8.24 18.72
CA GLY A 66 -9.21 -9.69 18.64
C GLY A 66 -9.65 -10.17 17.26
N ALA A 67 -10.09 -9.29 16.37
CA ALA A 67 -10.48 -9.62 15.01
C ALA A 67 -10.31 -8.40 14.09
N THR A 68 -9.80 -8.59 12.86
CA THR A 68 -9.51 -7.49 11.93
C THR A 68 -9.29 -7.96 10.49
N ASP A 69 -9.36 -7.03 9.53
CA ASP A 69 -9.05 -7.26 8.13
C ASP A 69 -8.26 -6.14 7.44
N LEU A 70 -8.01 -6.35 6.14
CA LEU A 70 -7.31 -5.49 5.20
C LEU A 70 -5.83 -5.30 5.56
N CYS A 71 -5.53 -4.44 6.53
CA CYS A 71 -4.18 -4.23 7.07
C CYS A 71 -3.10 -3.91 6.00
N ASP A 72 -3.33 -2.85 5.21
CA ASP A 72 -2.37 -2.34 4.21
C ASP A 72 -1.20 -1.60 4.87
N PHE A 73 0.00 -1.71 4.31
CA PHE A 73 1.21 -1.13 4.88
C PHE A 73 1.35 0.36 4.55
N VAL A 74 1.64 1.14 5.60
CA VAL A 74 2.01 2.56 5.50
C VAL A 74 3.39 2.75 6.12
N GLU A 75 4.37 2.99 5.27
CA GLU A 75 5.77 3.08 5.68
C GLU A 75 6.17 4.53 5.99
N PHE A 76 6.70 4.74 7.19
CA PHE A 76 7.33 5.99 7.60
C PHE A 76 8.82 5.75 7.88
N PRO A 77 9.65 6.81 7.86
CA PRO A 77 11.10 6.67 8.05
C PRO A 77 11.53 5.98 9.35
N SER A 78 10.70 5.98 10.39
CA SER A 78 11.02 5.41 11.71
C SER A 78 9.92 4.50 12.28
N GLN A 79 8.85 4.27 11.53
CA GLN A 79 7.68 3.54 11.99
C GLN A 79 7.03 2.84 10.80
N LEU A 80 6.53 1.64 11.02
CA LEU A 80 5.72 0.93 10.04
C LEU A 80 4.35 0.66 10.64
N LEU A 81 3.31 1.01 9.90
CA LEU A 81 1.93 0.77 10.30
C LEU A 81 1.26 -0.20 9.32
N GLN A 82 0.31 -0.99 9.83
CA GLN A 82 -0.72 -1.62 9.01
C GLN A 82 -2.07 -0.98 9.31
N VAL A 83 -2.69 -0.37 8.30
CA VAL A 83 -4.01 0.26 8.41
C VAL A 83 -5.06 -0.78 8.06
N CYS A 84 -5.80 -1.17 9.07
CA CYS A 84 -6.79 -2.23 9.00
C CYS A 84 -8.21 -1.67 8.86
N GLY A 85 -9.11 -2.48 8.30
CA GLY A 85 -10.50 -2.13 8.07
C GLY A 85 -11.34 -2.23 9.34
N ASP A 86 -12.43 -2.99 9.26
CA ASP A 86 -13.26 -3.21 10.43
C ASP A 86 -12.48 -4.06 11.44
N SER A 87 -12.47 -3.61 12.69
CA SER A 87 -11.74 -4.26 13.78
C SER A 87 -12.59 -4.37 15.02
N PHE A 88 -12.47 -5.49 15.71
CA PHE A 88 -13.28 -5.81 16.88
C PHE A 88 -12.39 -6.19 18.07
N ALA A 89 -12.81 -5.79 19.27
CA ALA A 89 -12.07 -6.12 20.49
C ALA A 89 -12.11 -7.61 20.84
N GLY A 90 -13.19 -8.30 20.50
CA GLY A 90 -13.36 -9.74 20.67
C GLY A 90 -12.82 -10.56 19.50
N GLN A 91 -12.85 -11.88 19.65
CA GLN A 91 -12.23 -12.85 18.72
C GLN A 91 -13.00 -13.07 17.40
N GLY A 92 -13.98 -12.22 17.09
CA GLY A 92 -14.79 -12.33 15.88
C GLY A 92 -15.58 -11.06 15.59
N VAL A 93 -16.14 -10.99 14.38
CA VAL A 93 -16.95 -9.86 13.92
C VAL A 93 -18.12 -9.59 14.88
N GLY A 94 -18.25 -8.34 15.31
CA GLY A 94 -19.32 -7.89 16.21
C GLY A 94 -19.13 -8.23 17.69
N PHE A 95 -17.99 -8.81 18.08
CA PHE A 95 -17.69 -9.06 19.49
C PHE A 95 -16.86 -7.93 20.11
N GLY A 96 -17.37 -7.32 21.19
CA GLY A 96 -16.71 -6.20 21.87
C GLY A 96 -16.83 -4.87 21.13
N GLY A 97 -15.92 -3.93 21.41
CA GLY A 97 -15.87 -2.64 20.72
C GLY A 97 -15.55 -2.79 19.24
N TRP A 98 -16.15 -1.95 18.39
CA TRP A 98 -15.95 -1.90 16.94
C TRP A 98 -15.22 -0.61 16.55
N TYR A 99 -14.15 -0.74 15.77
CA TYR A 99 -13.26 0.34 15.34
C TYR A 99 -13.06 0.25 13.82
N SER A 100 -13.10 1.39 13.13
CA SER A 100 -12.99 1.43 11.66
C SER A 100 -12.56 2.83 11.20
N PRO A 101 -11.33 3.02 10.69
CA PRO A 101 -10.20 2.08 10.66
C PRO A 101 -9.33 2.15 11.93
N VAL A 102 -8.43 1.18 12.08
CA VAL A 102 -7.31 1.20 13.06
C VAL A 102 -5.96 1.11 12.37
N ALA A 103 -4.89 1.47 13.05
CA ALA A 103 -3.51 1.29 12.58
C ALA A 103 -2.72 0.50 13.61
N LEU A 104 -2.38 -0.75 13.27
CA LEU A 104 -1.47 -1.59 14.06
C LEU A 104 -0.03 -1.11 13.87
N HIS A 105 0.73 -1.02 14.96
CA HIS A 105 2.14 -0.62 14.95
C HIS A 105 2.99 -1.86 14.74
N VAL A 106 3.62 -1.98 13.58
CA VAL A 106 4.47 -3.12 13.23
C VAL A 106 5.82 -2.98 13.93
N ASP A 107 6.27 -4.06 14.55
CA ASP A 107 7.69 -4.20 14.94
C ASP A 107 8.52 -4.32 13.65
N THR A 108 9.23 -3.26 13.27
CA THR A 108 10.01 -3.24 12.02
C THR A 108 11.08 -4.33 11.98
N ALA A 109 11.58 -4.79 13.13
CA ALA A 109 12.55 -5.88 13.18
C ALA A 109 11.92 -7.26 12.84
N SER A 110 10.59 -7.36 12.87
CA SER A 110 9.86 -8.59 12.54
C SER A 110 9.49 -8.73 11.07
N VAL A 111 9.65 -7.67 10.26
CA VAL A 111 9.36 -7.70 8.81
C VAL A 111 10.22 -8.77 8.14
N ASP A 112 11.49 -8.85 8.57
CA ASP A 112 12.47 -9.80 8.05
C ASP A 112 12.62 -11.07 8.92
N ASP A 113 11.59 -11.42 9.70
CA ASP A 113 11.60 -12.59 10.58
C ASP A 113 10.85 -13.77 9.91
N PRO A 114 11.45 -14.97 9.83
CA PRO A 114 10.78 -16.13 9.26
C PRO A 114 9.51 -16.55 10.01
N ALA A 115 9.34 -16.15 11.27
CA ALA A 115 8.13 -16.39 12.05
C ALA A 115 6.98 -15.41 11.73
N GLY A 116 7.24 -14.37 10.94
CA GLY A 116 6.27 -13.38 10.52
C GLY A 116 6.19 -12.12 11.40
N VAL A 117 5.37 -11.18 10.93
CA VAL A 117 5.24 -9.85 11.52
C VAL A 117 4.61 -9.89 12.91
N ARG A 118 5.15 -9.04 13.80
CA ARG A 118 4.66 -8.79 15.16
C ARG A 118 4.25 -7.32 15.32
N TYR A 119 3.46 -7.06 16.37
CA TYR A 119 2.91 -5.75 16.66
C TYR A 119 3.29 -5.27 18.05
N THR A 120 3.48 -3.95 18.16
CA THR A 120 3.89 -3.26 19.40
C THR A 120 2.80 -2.33 19.95
N GLY A 121 1.68 -2.18 19.24
CA GLY A 121 0.59 -1.30 19.64
C GLY A 121 -0.45 -1.07 18.56
N VAL A 122 -1.40 -0.18 18.85
CA VAL A 122 -2.46 0.22 17.94
C VAL A 122 -2.86 1.69 18.15
N THR A 123 -3.15 2.39 17.06
CA THR A 123 -3.84 3.69 17.03
C THR A 123 -5.25 3.49 16.46
N GLY A 124 -6.26 4.23 16.94
CA GLY A 124 -7.62 4.17 16.39
C GLY A 124 -8.66 3.55 17.33
N VAL A 125 -8.24 3.01 18.48
CA VAL A 125 -9.11 2.33 19.46
C VAL A 125 -9.70 3.29 20.48
N SER A 126 -8.85 4.04 21.19
CA SER A 126 -9.29 5.00 22.22
C SER A 126 -9.65 6.37 21.65
N LYS A 127 -9.05 6.73 20.52
CA LYS A 127 -9.34 7.92 19.71
C LYS A 127 -9.38 7.51 18.25
N PRO A 128 -10.30 8.04 17.44
CA PRO A 128 -10.39 7.71 16.02
C PRO A 128 -9.08 7.92 15.28
N LEU A 129 -8.76 7.01 14.35
CA LEU A 129 -7.61 7.17 13.47
C LEU A 129 -7.80 8.36 12.52
N LEU A 130 -9.03 8.58 12.06
CA LEU A 130 -9.41 9.65 11.13
C LEU A 130 -10.01 10.85 11.88
N ALA A 131 -9.77 12.06 11.36
CA ALA A 131 -10.34 13.27 11.94
C ALA A 131 -11.85 13.41 11.67
N ASP A 132 -12.29 13.02 10.47
CA ASP A 132 -13.71 13.03 10.11
C ASP A 132 -14.42 11.87 10.82
N PRO A 133 -15.51 12.13 11.56
CA PRO A 133 -16.24 11.09 12.28
C PRO A 133 -16.92 10.13 11.31
N THR A 134 -17.02 8.86 11.71
CA THR A 134 -17.80 7.86 10.98
C THR A 134 -19.29 8.18 11.12
N PRO A 135 -20.04 8.30 10.00
CA PRO A 135 -21.49 8.47 10.08
C PRO A 135 -22.16 7.31 10.83
N PRO A 136 -23.28 7.54 11.54
CA PRO A 136 -23.96 6.47 12.27
C PRO A 136 -24.41 5.31 11.35
N GLY A 137 -23.96 4.10 11.65
CA GLY A 137 -24.29 2.88 10.88
C GLY A 137 -23.40 2.64 9.66
N ASP A 138 -22.38 3.47 9.44
CA ASP A 138 -21.43 3.33 8.35
C ASP A 138 -20.06 2.82 8.86
N SER A 139 -19.21 2.35 7.95
CA SER A 139 -17.77 2.09 8.17
C SER A 139 -16.92 3.10 7.40
N GLN A 140 -15.69 3.33 7.86
CA GLN A 140 -14.68 4.05 7.08
C GLN A 140 -13.50 3.11 6.82
N LEU A 141 -13.44 2.55 5.61
CA LEU A 141 -12.50 1.48 5.29
C LEU A 141 -11.29 2.00 4.50
N PRO A 142 -10.07 1.50 4.79
CA PRO A 142 -8.92 1.76 3.96
C PRO A 142 -9.14 1.13 2.59
N ALA A 143 -9.04 1.94 1.55
CA ALA A 143 -9.28 1.55 0.18
C ALA A 143 -8.05 1.80 -0.70
N GLY A 144 -6.86 1.76 -0.09
CA GLY A 144 -5.57 1.88 -0.78
C GLY A 144 -4.62 2.89 -0.16
N VAL A 145 -3.33 2.55 -0.16
CA VAL A 145 -2.23 3.44 0.21
C VAL A 145 -1.44 3.89 -1.02
N VAL A 146 -1.03 5.16 -1.03
CA VAL A 146 -0.08 5.71 -2.01
C VAL A 146 0.97 6.54 -1.28
N GLN A 147 2.24 6.21 -1.49
CA GLN A 147 3.36 6.95 -0.93
C GLN A 147 4.04 7.79 -2.00
N ILE A 148 4.23 9.08 -1.73
CA ILE A 148 4.84 10.06 -2.64
C ILE A 148 5.79 10.93 -1.83
N ASN A 149 7.09 10.94 -2.14
CA ASN A 149 8.09 11.78 -1.47
C ASN A 149 7.98 11.76 0.08
N ARG A 150 7.95 10.56 0.68
CA ARG A 150 7.81 10.33 2.14
C ARG A 150 6.49 10.79 2.76
N ARG A 151 5.52 11.22 1.94
CA ARG A 151 4.15 11.49 2.39
C ARG A 151 3.27 10.33 2.00
N ASN A 152 2.51 9.85 2.98
CA ASN A 152 1.58 8.75 2.80
C ASN A 152 0.16 9.28 2.68
N TYR A 153 -0.53 8.85 1.63
CA TYR A 153 -1.94 9.11 1.40
C TYR A 153 -2.71 7.81 1.54
N LEU A 154 -3.78 7.84 2.33
CA LEU A 154 -4.75 6.77 2.44
C LEU A 154 -6.00 7.18 1.68
N MET A 155 -6.45 6.35 0.74
CA MET A 155 -7.82 6.44 0.26
C MET A 155 -8.74 5.85 1.33
N VAL A 156 -9.73 6.61 1.76
CA VAL A 156 -10.79 6.15 2.65
C VAL A 156 -12.09 6.08 1.87
N THR A 157 -12.75 4.94 1.93
CA THR A 157 -14.09 4.73 1.39
C THR A 157 -15.06 4.59 2.56
N THR A 158 -16.03 5.49 2.63
CA THR A 158 -17.13 5.40 3.59
C THR A 158 -18.20 4.50 3.00
N THR A 159 -18.57 3.45 3.73
CA THR A 159 -19.51 2.43 3.27
C THR A 159 -20.68 2.31 4.24
N LYS A 160 -21.83 1.91 3.70
CA LYS A 160 -22.98 1.46 4.48
C LYS A 160 -23.33 0.06 4.00
N ASP A 161 -23.30 -0.93 4.89
CA ASP A 161 -23.49 -2.34 4.53
C ASP A 161 -22.55 -2.76 3.37
N LEU A 162 -21.28 -2.32 3.42
CA LEU A 162 -20.27 -2.49 2.37
C LEU A 162 -20.58 -1.82 1.01
N VAL A 163 -21.66 -1.05 0.90
CA VAL A 163 -21.96 -0.22 -0.28
C VAL A 163 -21.27 1.14 -0.15
N PRO A 164 -20.38 1.52 -1.08
CA PRO A 164 -19.64 2.78 -1.00
C PRO A 164 -20.58 3.98 -1.17
N GLN A 165 -20.44 4.96 -0.28
CA GLN A 165 -21.20 6.21 -0.28
C GLN A 165 -20.34 7.38 -0.77
N SER A 166 -19.11 7.49 -0.24
CA SER A 166 -18.17 8.54 -0.63
C SER A 166 -16.72 8.07 -0.46
N THR A 167 -15.80 8.78 -1.10
CA THR A 167 -14.37 8.53 -1.01
C THR A 167 -13.60 9.82 -0.79
N ARG A 168 -12.43 9.74 -0.15
CA ARG A 168 -11.52 10.87 0.03
C ARG A 168 -10.09 10.40 0.27
N LEU A 169 -9.13 11.28 0.00
CA LEU A 169 -7.75 11.06 0.41
C LEU A 169 -7.53 11.65 1.81
N VAL A 170 -6.76 10.94 2.61
CA VAL A 170 -6.35 11.33 3.96
C VAL A 170 -4.82 11.31 4.02
N VAL A 171 -4.22 12.24 4.76
CA VAL A 171 -2.77 12.24 5.01
C VAL A 171 -2.50 11.42 6.27
N ALA A 172 -1.74 10.34 6.13
CA ALA A 172 -1.40 9.48 7.25
C ALA A 172 -0.25 10.08 8.08
N GLU A 173 -0.33 9.93 9.40
CA GLU A 173 0.67 10.39 10.38
C GLU A 173 1.02 9.26 11.35
N ALA A 174 2.30 8.94 11.46
CA ALA A 174 2.74 7.76 12.21
C ALA A 174 2.43 7.86 13.73
N ALA A 175 2.67 9.03 14.32
CA ALA A 175 2.71 9.21 15.77
C ALA A 175 1.36 9.49 16.45
N ARG A 176 0.26 9.66 15.71
CA ARG A 176 -1.05 10.01 16.27
C ARG A 176 -2.22 9.65 15.36
N GLY A 177 -3.40 9.51 15.95
CA GLY A 177 -4.67 9.50 15.21
C GLY A 177 -5.13 10.90 14.81
N GLY A 178 -6.37 11.02 14.35
CA GLY A 178 -6.91 12.28 13.83
C GLY A 178 -6.33 12.68 12.48
N TRP A 179 -6.05 11.71 11.61
CA TRP A 179 -5.52 11.93 10.27
C TRP A 179 -6.47 12.79 9.43
N GLN A 180 -5.89 13.81 8.79
CA GLN A 180 -6.66 14.87 8.15
C GLN A 180 -7.03 14.50 6.71
N THR A 181 -8.29 14.73 6.37
CA THR A 181 -8.76 14.70 4.99
C THR A 181 -8.00 15.74 4.16
N VAL A 182 -7.50 15.32 2.99
CA VAL A 182 -6.90 16.22 2.01
C VAL A 182 -8.00 17.15 1.48
N PRO A 183 -7.85 18.49 1.62
CA PRO A 183 -8.86 19.44 1.15
C PRO A 183 -9.22 19.23 -0.31
N GLY A 184 -10.52 19.23 -0.62
CA GLY A 184 -11.02 19.07 -1.99
C GLY A 184 -10.91 17.66 -2.58
N SER A 185 -10.43 16.66 -1.84
CA SER A 185 -10.28 15.28 -2.36
C SER A 185 -11.56 14.44 -2.31
N ARG A 186 -12.56 14.86 -1.54
CA ARG A 186 -13.82 14.13 -1.36
C ARG A 186 -14.60 14.02 -2.68
N ARG A 187 -15.14 12.84 -2.97
CA ARG A 187 -16.01 12.57 -4.11
C ARG A 187 -17.14 11.62 -3.70
N ASP A 188 -18.29 11.71 -4.35
CA ASP A 188 -19.33 10.69 -4.27
C ASP A 188 -18.80 9.35 -4.82
N ALA A 189 -19.34 8.24 -4.33
CA ALA A 189 -18.92 6.92 -4.79
C ALA A 189 -19.13 6.70 -6.30
N SER A 190 -20.06 7.41 -6.93
CA SER A 190 -20.31 7.34 -8.38
C SER A 190 -19.21 7.99 -9.24
N TYR A 191 -18.26 8.70 -8.63
CA TYR A 191 -17.16 9.34 -9.35
C TYR A 191 -16.39 8.35 -10.22
N GLN A 192 -16.10 8.75 -11.46
CA GLN A 192 -15.52 7.88 -12.49
C GLN A 192 -16.28 6.55 -12.65
N ARG A 193 -17.63 6.62 -12.63
CA ARG A 193 -18.52 5.45 -12.75
C ARG A 193 -18.20 4.37 -11.70
N TRP A 194 -17.96 4.78 -10.46
CA TRP A 194 -17.56 3.91 -9.33
C TRP A 194 -16.13 3.34 -9.41
N GLY A 195 -15.41 3.55 -10.52
CA GLY A 195 -14.09 2.99 -10.79
C GLY A 195 -12.92 3.67 -10.08
N GLN A 196 -13.19 4.54 -9.10
CA GLN A 196 -12.18 5.08 -8.19
C GLN A 196 -12.69 5.05 -6.74
N THR A 197 -13.36 3.97 -6.36
CA THR A 197 -13.77 3.72 -4.97
C THR A 197 -12.76 2.86 -4.21
N GLN A 198 -11.76 2.34 -4.90
CA GLN A 198 -10.57 1.72 -4.32
C GLN A 198 -9.39 1.94 -5.28
N ILE A 199 -8.20 2.15 -4.71
CA ILE A 199 -6.97 2.44 -5.45
C ILE A 199 -5.78 1.68 -4.85
N SER A 200 -4.65 1.69 -5.54
CA SER A 200 -3.32 1.48 -4.97
C SER A 200 -2.31 2.18 -5.85
N GLY A 201 -1.16 2.60 -5.32
CA GLY A 201 -0.19 3.32 -6.14
C GLY A 201 1.22 3.36 -5.57
N TYR A 202 2.18 3.57 -6.47
CA TYR A 202 3.57 3.85 -6.13
C TYR A 202 4.07 5.08 -6.88
N TYR A 203 5.11 5.69 -6.35
CA TYR A 203 5.79 6.83 -6.95
C TYR A 203 7.13 6.39 -7.54
N ASP A 204 7.29 6.61 -8.85
CA ASP A 204 8.54 6.48 -9.57
C ASP A 204 9.18 7.87 -9.72
N PRO A 205 10.30 8.15 -9.03
CA PRO A 205 10.94 9.45 -9.07
C PRO A 205 11.75 9.71 -10.36
N ILE A 206 11.80 8.76 -11.32
CA ILE A 206 12.57 8.91 -12.55
C ILE A 206 11.95 10.02 -13.42
N PRO A 207 12.68 11.12 -13.69
CA PRO A 207 12.16 12.23 -14.48
C PRO A 207 11.83 11.83 -15.92
N THR A 208 10.70 12.32 -16.44
CA THR A 208 10.40 12.32 -17.87
C THR A 208 10.17 13.74 -18.37
N PRO A 209 10.21 14.00 -19.70
CA PRO A 209 9.90 15.33 -20.23
C PRO A 209 8.52 15.86 -19.81
N GLU A 210 7.58 14.95 -19.58
CA GLU A 210 6.19 15.24 -19.21
C GLU A 210 6.00 15.36 -17.69
N SER A 211 6.89 14.77 -16.89
CA SER A 211 6.91 14.91 -15.43
C SER A 211 8.36 14.97 -14.91
N PRO A 212 8.93 16.18 -14.77
CA PRO A 212 10.32 16.36 -14.33
C PRO A 212 10.63 15.83 -12.93
N SER A 213 9.61 15.61 -12.11
CA SER A 213 9.70 15.00 -10.78
C SER A 213 9.22 13.55 -10.76
N GLY A 214 9.14 12.88 -11.91
CA GLY A 214 8.66 11.50 -12.00
C GLY A 214 7.14 11.34 -11.88
N TRP A 215 6.67 10.11 -11.87
CA TRP A 215 5.25 9.77 -11.97
C TRP A 215 4.74 9.02 -10.75
N VAL A 216 3.51 9.30 -10.37
CA VAL A 216 2.73 8.42 -9.49
C VAL A 216 1.88 7.53 -10.38
N TYR A 217 2.07 6.22 -10.31
CA TYR A 217 1.23 5.25 -11.00
C TYR A 217 0.16 4.73 -10.04
N ILE A 218 -1.08 4.68 -10.51
CA ILE A 218 -2.25 4.33 -9.70
C ILE A 218 -3.08 3.28 -10.43
N VAL A 219 -3.32 2.14 -9.79
CA VAL A 219 -4.39 1.23 -10.18
C VAL A 219 -5.66 1.60 -9.44
N ALA A 220 -6.80 1.49 -10.11
CA ALA A 220 -8.10 1.80 -9.51
C ALA A 220 -9.19 0.86 -10.03
N ASN A 221 -10.20 0.63 -9.19
CA ASN A 221 -11.34 -0.22 -9.46
C ASN A 221 -12.55 0.23 -8.60
N SER A 222 -13.55 -0.65 -8.48
CA SER A 222 -14.65 -0.51 -7.54
C SER A 222 -14.39 -1.23 -6.22
N PHE A 223 -14.74 -0.59 -5.10
CA PHE A 223 -14.71 -1.20 -3.76
C PHE A 223 -15.56 -2.48 -3.68
N THR A 224 -16.69 -2.51 -4.40
CA THR A 224 -17.58 -3.68 -4.49
C THR A 224 -17.13 -4.73 -5.51
N ARG A 225 -15.89 -4.61 -6.03
CA ARG A 225 -15.19 -5.60 -6.88
C ARG A 225 -15.81 -5.91 -8.25
N TRP A 226 -16.97 -5.35 -8.58
CA TRP A 226 -17.69 -5.60 -9.84
C TRP A 226 -17.04 -5.02 -11.10
N LEU A 227 -16.03 -4.15 -10.96
CA LEU A 227 -15.30 -3.57 -12.09
C LEU A 227 -13.91 -4.18 -12.23
N PRO A 228 -13.42 -4.33 -13.47
CA PRO A 228 -12.00 -4.60 -13.72
C PRO A 228 -11.10 -3.47 -13.24
N VAL A 229 -9.82 -3.79 -13.10
CA VAL A 229 -8.79 -2.79 -12.78
C VAL A 229 -8.40 -1.95 -13.99
N VAL A 230 -8.24 -0.65 -13.75
CA VAL A 230 -7.74 0.33 -14.71
C VAL A 230 -6.50 1.03 -14.17
N LEU A 231 -5.69 1.59 -15.08
CA LEU A 231 -4.43 2.27 -14.75
C LEU A 231 -4.52 3.77 -15.01
N TYR A 232 -3.95 4.54 -14.09
CA TYR A 232 -3.74 5.97 -14.17
C TYR A 232 -2.29 6.33 -13.86
N ARG A 233 -1.89 7.53 -14.28
CA ARG A 233 -0.70 8.23 -13.75
C ARG A 233 -1.02 9.68 -13.41
N ALA A 234 -0.26 10.26 -12.48
CA ALA A 234 -0.32 11.68 -12.15
C ALA A 234 1.07 12.20 -11.77
N THR A 235 1.32 13.49 -11.93
CA THR A 235 2.49 14.10 -11.28
C THR A 235 2.27 14.13 -9.76
N PRO A 236 3.33 14.16 -8.93
CA PRO A 236 3.22 14.29 -7.48
C PRO A 236 2.32 15.44 -7.03
N GLU A 237 2.39 16.59 -7.71
CA GLU A 237 1.62 17.80 -7.40
C GLU A 237 0.14 17.65 -7.77
N ALA A 238 -0.14 16.88 -8.83
CA ALA A 238 -1.50 16.66 -9.32
C ALA A 238 -2.22 15.51 -8.60
N PHE A 239 -1.50 14.63 -7.90
CA PHE A 239 -2.05 13.41 -7.32
C PHE A 239 -3.31 13.62 -6.47
N THR A 240 -3.33 14.66 -5.63
CA THR A 240 -4.46 14.88 -4.72
C THR A 240 -5.76 15.32 -5.41
N ASP A 241 -5.65 15.82 -6.65
CA ASP A 241 -6.78 16.14 -7.51
C ASP A 241 -6.99 15.03 -8.54
N ARG A 242 -7.86 14.08 -8.18
CA ARG A 242 -8.19 12.92 -9.02
C ARG A 242 -8.79 13.25 -10.39
N SER A 243 -9.25 14.49 -10.61
CA SER A 243 -9.72 14.93 -11.92
C SER A 243 -8.59 15.16 -12.93
N ARG A 244 -7.35 15.28 -12.45
CA ARG A 244 -6.15 15.51 -13.25
C ARG A 244 -5.37 14.23 -13.56
N TRP A 245 -5.83 13.08 -13.10
CA TRP A 245 -5.18 11.79 -13.37
C TRP A 245 -5.33 11.42 -14.84
N GLN A 246 -4.23 10.98 -15.45
CA GLN A 246 -4.17 10.55 -16.84
C GLN A 246 -4.45 9.05 -16.92
N GLY A 247 -5.57 8.65 -17.53
CA GLY A 247 -5.89 7.24 -17.76
C GLY A 247 -5.03 6.61 -18.84
N TRP A 248 -4.76 5.32 -18.71
CA TRP A 248 -4.13 4.47 -19.72
C TRP A 248 -5.17 3.71 -20.54
N ALA A 249 -5.07 3.79 -21.86
CA ALA A 249 -5.85 2.97 -22.78
C ALA A 249 -4.93 2.01 -23.55
N ALA A 250 -5.28 0.72 -23.58
CA ALA A 250 -4.55 -0.30 -24.35
C ALA A 250 -4.94 -0.29 -25.84
N GLY A 251 -4.14 -0.97 -26.66
CA GLY A 251 -4.45 -1.23 -28.08
C GLY A 251 -4.10 -0.08 -29.04
N ALA A 252 -4.47 -0.27 -30.31
CA ALA A 252 -4.17 0.68 -31.38
C ALA A 252 -4.86 2.04 -31.14
N GLY A 253 -4.08 3.12 -31.11
CA GLY A 253 -4.57 4.47 -30.79
C GLY A 253 -4.80 4.72 -29.29
N GLY A 254 -4.41 3.76 -28.44
CA GLY A 254 -4.34 3.91 -26.98
C GLY A 254 -3.21 4.84 -26.53
N GLY A 255 -2.85 4.75 -25.25
CA GLY A 255 -1.84 5.57 -24.61
C GLY A 255 -2.34 6.27 -23.35
N TRP A 256 -1.46 7.10 -22.78
CA TRP A 256 -1.79 7.94 -21.63
C TRP A 256 -2.71 9.10 -21.99
N ASN A 257 -3.39 9.63 -20.97
CA ASN A 257 -4.32 10.75 -21.08
C ASN A 257 -5.52 10.44 -22.01
N LYS A 258 -6.00 9.20 -21.94
CA LYS A 258 -7.21 8.71 -22.62
C LYS A 258 -8.21 8.22 -21.57
N PRO A 259 -9.50 8.07 -21.92
CA PRO A 259 -10.42 7.31 -21.09
C PRO A 259 -9.82 5.92 -20.83
N PRO A 260 -9.62 5.53 -19.57
CA PRO A 260 -8.88 4.32 -19.27
C PRO A 260 -9.65 3.08 -19.70
N THR A 261 -8.92 2.08 -20.20
CA THR A 261 -9.47 0.75 -20.52
C THR A 261 -9.03 -0.25 -19.46
N PRO A 262 -9.81 -1.32 -19.21
CA PRO A 262 -9.37 -2.41 -18.36
C PRO A 262 -7.99 -2.95 -18.75
N LEU A 263 -7.13 -3.24 -17.77
CA LEU A 263 -5.85 -3.91 -18.02
C LEU A 263 -6.07 -5.38 -18.44
N TRP A 264 -7.05 -6.04 -17.81
CA TRP A 264 -7.64 -7.33 -18.20
C TRP A 264 -9.11 -7.34 -17.77
N LEU A 265 -9.87 -8.39 -18.08
CA LEU A 265 -11.34 -8.38 -17.95
C LEU A 265 -11.88 -8.92 -16.62
N ASP A 266 -11.03 -9.52 -15.78
CA ASP A 266 -11.49 -10.05 -14.51
C ASP A 266 -11.93 -8.96 -13.55
N GLN A 267 -12.83 -9.35 -12.66
CA GLN A 267 -13.26 -8.54 -11.53
C GLN A 267 -12.17 -8.58 -10.47
N VAL A 268 -11.73 -7.40 -10.03
CA VAL A 268 -10.60 -7.26 -9.11
C VAL A 268 -11.06 -6.53 -7.85
N GLY A 269 -10.60 -6.97 -6.70
CA GLY A 269 -10.73 -6.33 -5.40
C GLY A 269 -9.37 -6.17 -4.73
N GLU A 270 -9.36 -5.38 -3.64
CA GLU A 270 -8.26 -5.11 -2.72
C GLU A 270 -6.87 -5.20 -3.36
N MET A 271 -6.36 -4.07 -3.83
CA MET A 271 -5.13 -4.04 -4.62
C MET A 271 -3.95 -3.51 -3.80
N SER A 272 -2.77 -4.07 -4.05
CA SER A 272 -1.48 -3.54 -3.59
C SER A 272 -0.49 -3.53 -4.75
N ILE A 273 -0.24 -2.35 -5.32
CA ILE A 273 0.79 -2.14 -6.32
C ILE A 273 2.04 -1.51 -5.69
N LYS A 274 3.21 -2.07 -5.97
CA LYS A 274 4.51 -1.57 -5.51
C LYS A 274 5.51 -1.63 -6.66
N GLN A 275 6.55 -0.79 -6.58
CA GLN A 275 7.74 -0.98 -7.39
C GLN A 275 8.77 -1.76 -6.56
N ILE A 276 9.20 -2.93 -7.04
CA ILE A 276 10.15 -3.81 -6.37
C ILE A 276 11.23 -4.16 -7.37
N GLU A 277 12.49 -3.87 -7.04
CA GLU A 277 13.65 -4.14 -7.91
C GLU A 277 13.48 -3.59 -9.35
N GLY A 278 12.84 -2.42 -9.46
CA GLY A 278 12.55 -1.77 -10.74
C GLY A 278 11.42 -2.41 -11.55
N LYS A 279 10.73 -3.43 -11.03
CA LYS A 279 9.53 -4.02 -11.63
C LYS A 279 8.27 -3.48 -10.97
N THR A 280 7.18 -3.46 -11.74
CA THR A 280 5.84 -3.26 -11.21
C THR A 280 5.30 -4.58 -10.69
N VAL A 281 4.96 -4.63 -9.41
CA VAL A 281 4.35 -5.80 -8.77
C VAL A 281 2.96 -5.41 -8.30
N LEU A 282 1.94 -6.14 -8.74
CA LEU A 282 0.55 -5.96 -8.33
C LEU A 282 0.04 -7.24 -7.70
N SER A 283 -0.29 -7.18 -6.40
CA SER A 283 -1.06 -8.21 -5.71
C SER A 283 -2.51 -7.76 -5.57
N TYR A 284 -3.46 -8.68 -5.74
CA TYR A 284 -4.88 -8.37 -5.75
C TYR A 284 -5.75 -9.59 -5.45
N PHE A 285 -6.99 -9.34 -5.02
CA PHE A 285 -8.04 -10.35 -4.97
C PHE A 285 -8.74 -10.44 -6.33
N ASN A 286 -8.77 -11.63 -6.93
CA ASN A 286 -9.50 -11.90 -8.16
C ASN A 286 -10.92 -12.36 -7.81
N ALA A 287 -11.88 -11.45 -7.91
CA ALA A 287 -13.28 -11.73 -7.60
C ALA A 287 -13.97 -12.62 -8.65
N SER A 288 -13.37 -12.83 -9.84
CA SER A 288 -13.89 -13.75 -10.85
C SER A 288 -13.77 -15.22 -10.44
N ASN A 289 -12.73 -15.58 -9.68
CA ASN A 289 -12.43 -16.97 -9.29
C ASN A 289 -12.25 -17.16 -7.77
N GLY A 290 -12.10 -16.08 -7.00
CA GLY A 290 -11.89 -16.09 -5.55
C GLY A 290 -10.42 -16.16 -5.12
N ASP A 291 -9.47 -16.18 -6.07
CA ASP A 291 -8.05 -16.36 -5.76
C ASP A 291 -7.38 -15.06 -5.31
N MET A 292 -6.29 -15.21 -4.55
CA MET A 292 -5.32 -14.13 -4.37
C MET A 292 -4.21 -14.28 -5.40
N GLU A 293 -3.95 -13.24 -6.19
CA GLU A 293 -3.05 -13.32 -7.32
C GLU A 293 -1.97 -12.23 -7.27
N VAL A 294 -0.86 -12.48 -7.96
CA VAL A 294 0.22 -11.52 -8.20
C VAL A 294 0.59 -11.50 -9.67
N ARG A 295 0.86 -10.31 -10.19
CA ARG A 295 1.49 -10.06 -11.49
C ARG A 295 2.77 -9.25 -11.32
N VAL A 296 3.81 -9.63 -12.06
CA VAL A 296 5.08 -8.89 -12.14
C VAL A 296 5.28 -8.44 -13.59
N ALA A 297 5.54 -7.15 -13.79
CA ALA A 297 5.72 -6.55 -15.10
C ALA A 297 6.93 -5.60 -15.12
N ASP A 298 7.56 -5.45 -16.28
CA ASP A 298 8.62 -4.45 -16.49
C ASP A 298 8.11 -3.01 -16.36
N ASP A 299 6.86 -2.78 -16.76
CA ASP A 299 6.20 -1.48 -16.78
C ASP A 299 4.73 -1.64 -16.35
N PRO A 300 4.12 -0.67 -15.64
CA PRO A 300 2.73 -0.78 -15.20
C PRO A 300 1.74 -0.96 -16.35
N THR A 301 2.04 -0.47 -17.56
CA THR A 301 1.18 -0.65 -18.75
C THR A 301 1.17 -2.09 -19.26
N SER A 302 2.17 -2.91 -18.90
CA SER A 302 2.31 -4.32 -19.29
C SER A 302 1.65 -5.30 -18.32
N LEU A 303 1.06 -4.82 -17.22
CA LEU A 303 0.38 -5.65 -16.21
C LEU A 303 -0.71 -6.56 -16.82
N GLY A 304 -1.40 -6.09 -17.88
CA GLY A 304 -2.47 -6.84 -18.53
C GLY A 304 -2.03 -8.16 -19.16
N THR A 305 -0.77 -8.28 -19.55
CA THR A 305 -0.19 -9.48 -20.19
C THR A 305 0.89 -10.15 -19.34
N ALA A 306 1.16 -9.62 -18.15
CA ALA A 306 2.12 -10.20 -17.21
C ALA A 306 1.68 -11.60 -16.76
N PRO A 307 2.64 -12.50 -16.45
CA PRO A 307 2.31 -13.81 -15.90
C PRO A 307 1.60 -13.66 -14.54
N VAL A 308 0.70 -14.59 -14.26
CA VAL A 308 -0.10 -14.62 -13.02
C VAL A 308 0.43 -15.72 -12.11
N THR A 309 0.69 -15.37 -10.85
CA THR A 309 0.99 -16.33 -9.78
C THR A 309 -0.17 -16.35 -8.79
N THR A 310 -0.77 -17.52 -8.56
CA THR A 310 -1.78 -17.71 -7.52
C THR A 310 -1.09 -17.84 -6.16
N VAL A 311 -1.26 -16.83 -5.31
CA VAL A 311 -0.73 -16.80 -3.94
C VAL A 311 -1.60 -17.63 -3.03
N VAL A 312 -2.92 -17.47 -3.10
CA VAL A 312 -3.88 -18.28 -2.35
C VAL A 312 -4.93 -18.76 -3.33
N GLN A 313 -5.13 -20.08 -3.36
CA GLN A 313 -6.20 -20.67 -4.13
C GLN A 313 -7.48 -20.67 -3.30
N HIS A 314 -8.58 -20.23 -3.91
CA HIS A 314 -9.89 -20.30 -3.28
C HIS A 314 -10.31 -21.74 -3.03
N GLU A 315 -10.80 -21.99 -1.81
CA GLU A 315 -11.51 -23.20 -1.45
C GLU A 315 -12.94 -22.84 -1.05
N GLU A 316 -13.93 -23.54 -1.62
CA GLU A 316 -15.35 -23.24 -1.35
C GLU A 316 -15.74 -23.61 0.09
N GLU A 317 -15.23 -24.75 0.57
CA GLU A 317 -15.59 -25.30 1.88
C GLU A 317 -14.66 -24.76 2.98
N TRP A 318 -15.26 -24.34 4.09
CA TRP A 318 -14.51 -24.07 5.32
C TRP A 318 -14.07 -25.39 5.97
N PRO A 319 -12.86 -25.47 6.55
CA PRO A 319 -12.48 -26.60 7.36
C PRO A 319 -13.31 -26.68 8.64
N GLU A 320 -13.36 -27.85 9.26
CA GLU A 320 -13.98 -28.05 10.57
C GLU A 320 -12.91 -28.49 11.59
N PRO A 321 -12.55 -27.64 12.59
CA PRO A 321 -13.11 -26.30 12.86
C PRO A 321 -12.60 -25.22 11.90
N ALA A 322 -13.39 -24.14 11.72
CA ALA A 322 -13.15 -23.05 10.77
C ALA A 322 -11.82 -22.29 10.97
N GLU A 323 -11.27 -22.31 12.18
CA GLU A 323 -9.97 -21.69 12.49
C GLU A 323 -8.78 -22.48 11.93
N SER A 324 -8.99 -23.75 11.57
CA SER A 324 -7.96 -24.64 11.06
C SER A 324 -7.30 -24.08 9.81
N LEU A 325 -6.01 -24.35 9.67
CA LEU A 325 -5.24 -24.01 8.47
C LEU A 325 -4.58 -25.27 7.94
N PRO A 326 -4.51 -25.44 6.62
CA PRO A 326 -3.82 -26.59 6.03
C PRO A 326 -2.31 -26.48 6.29
N PRO A 327 -1.52 -27.54 6.01
CA PRO A 327 -0.06 -27.48 6.11
C PRO A 327 0.55 -26.27 5.37
N PRO A 328 1.70 -25.73 5.79
CA PRO A 328 2.26 -24.48 5.22
C PRO A 328 2.46 -24.43 3.70
N TYR A 329 2.64 -25.58 3.05
CA TYR A 329 2.85 -25.71 1.60
C TYR A 329 1.54 -25.86 0.82
N ASP A 330 0.39 -25.91 1.50
CA ASP A 330 -0.93 -25.87 0.90
C ASP A 330 -1.47 -24.46 1.07
N ASN A 331 -1.60 -23.73 -0.03
CA ASN A 331 -2.02 -22.34 -0.07
C ASN A 331 -3.52 -22.17 -0.33
N ARG A 332 -4.33 -23.20 -0.08
CA ARG A 332 -5.79 -23.09 -0.13
C ARG A 332 -6.37 -22.39 1.09
N LEU A 333 -7.33 -21.50 0.86
CA LEU A 333 -8.12 -20.87 1.92
C LEU A 333 -9.57 -20.66 1.48
N ALA A 334 -10.48 -20.83 2.45
CA ALA A 334 -11.85 -20.37 2.32
C ALA A 334 -11.96 -18.85 2.49
N GLN A 335 -12.69 -18.22 1.57
CA GLN A 335 -13.05 -16.79 1.54
C GLN A 335 -11.87 -15.82 1.78
N PRO A 336 -10.76 -15.92 1.02
CA PRO A 336 -9.68 -14.97 1.10
C PRO A 336 -10.05 -13.63 0.42
N TYR A 337 -9.39 -12.56 0.82
CA TYR A 337 -9.39 -11.24 0.15
C TYR A 337 -8.21 -10.41 0.67
N GLY A 338 -8.01 -9.18 0.17
CA GLY A 338 -6.85 -8.36 0.58
C GLY A 338 -5.67 -8.57 -0.36
N GLY A 339 -4.52 -9.00 0.15
CA GLY A 339 -3.32 -9.21 -0.68
C GLY A 339 -2.35 -8.02 -0.65
N TYR A 340 -1.96 -7.60 0.56
CA TYR A 340 -1.11 -6.43 0.73
C TYR A 340 0.36 -6.82 0.81
N ILE A 341 1.18 -6.17 -0.01
CA ILE A 341 2.61 -6.44 -0.11
C ILE A 341 3.34 -5.72 1.03
N SER A 342 4.07 -6.49 1.83
CA SER A 342 4.91 -5.94 2.90
C SER A 342 6.13 -5.22 2.34
N PRO A 343 6.60 -4.13 2.99
CA PRO A 343 7.97 -3.67 2.84
C PRO A 343 8.97 -4.82 3.06
N GLY A 344 10.15 -4.70 2.47
CA GLY A 344 11.19 -5.75 2.52
C GLY A 344 11.00 -6.88 1.49
N SER A 345 9.84 -6.97 0.83
CA SER A 345 9.59 -7.95 -0.24
C SER A 345 10.59 -7.82 -1.41
N THR A 346 11.03 -8.97 -1.94
CA THR A 346 11.92 -9.09 -3.12
C THR A 346 11.21 -9.84 -4.24
N LEU A 347 11.77 -9.85 -5.45
CA LEU A 347 11.19 -10.66 -6.54
C LEU A 347 11.38 -12.18 -6.35
N ASP A 348 12.25 -12.60 -5.43
CA ASP A 348 12.42 -14.01 -5.06
C ASP A 348 11.59 -14.40 -3.83
N GLU A 349 11.11 -13.43 -3.06
CA GLU A 349 10.29 -13.63 -1.88
C GLU A 349 9.41 -12.40 -1.61
N LEU A 350 8.23 -12.35 -2.22
CA LEU A 350 7.20 -11.41 -1.84
C LEU A 350 6.52 -11.87 -0.56
N ARG A 351 6.29 -10.95 0.39
CA ARG A 351 5.50 -11.20 1.60
C ARG A 351 4.13 -10.54 1.47
N ILE A 352 3.08 -11.37 1.47
CA ILE A 352 1.72 -10.96 1.14
C ILE A 352 0.79 -11.26 2.30
N PHE A 353 -0.02 -10.26 2.66
CA PHE A 353 -0.95 -10.31 3.78
C PHE A 353 -2.38 -10.44 3.26
N VAL A 354 -2.98 -11.60 3.52
CA VAL A 354 -4.30 -12.00 3.02
C VAL A 354 -5.27 -12.02 4.18
N SER A 355 -6.38 -11.30 4.05
CA SER A 355 -7.49 -11.35 4.99
C SER A 355 -8.34 -12.59 4.75
N GLN A 356 -8.90 -13.12 5.83
CA GLN A 356 -9.81 -14.26 5.80
C GLN A 356 -10.98 -13.98 6.73
N TRP A 357 -12.20 -14.14 6.21
CA TRP A 357 -13.41 -13.90 7.00
C TRP A 357 -14.43 -15.02 6.79
N ASN A 358 -14.72 -15.78 7.83
CA ASN A 358 -15.85 -16.71 7.81
C ASN A 358 -17.16 -15.96 7.96
N ASN A 359 -17.86 -15.84 6.84
CA ASN A 359 -19.21 -15.31 6.75
C ASN A 359 -20.15 -16.28 6.00
N ALA A 360 -19.81 -17.57 5.98
CA ALA A 360 -20.58 -18.60 5.28
C ALA A 360 -22.02 -18.72 5.80
N ASP A 361 -22.26 -18.38 7.06
CA ASP A 361 -23.61 -18.19 7.61
C ASP A 361 -23.70 -16.95 8.51
N PRO A 362 -24.89 -16.36 8.73
CA PRO A 362 -25.04 -15.10 9.49
C PRO A 362 -24.61 -15.15 10.97
N ARG A 363 -24.43 -16.35 11.54
CA ARG A 363 -23.92 -16.58 12.89
C ARG A 363 -22.41 -16.79 12.91
N ALA A 364 -21.78 -17.13 11.78
CA ALA A 364 -20.33 -17.21 11.67
C ALA A 364 -19.74 -15.82 11.92
N ARG A 365 -18.91 -15.72 12.96
CA ARG A 365 -18.21 -14.48 13.36
C ARG A 365 -16.70 -14.61 13.27
N ALA A 366 -16.17 -15.83 13.12
CA ALA A 366 -14.77 -16.15 13.21
C ALA A 366 -14.41 -17.34 12.30
N PRO A 367 -13.17 -17.40 11.79
CA PRO A 367 -12.12 -16.41 11.95
C PRO A 367 -12.38 -15.11 11.16
N TYR A 368 -11.84 -14.01 11.67
CA TYR A 368 -11.71 -12.73 10.99
C TYR A 368 -10.31 -12.19 11.27
N ARG A 369 -9.40 -12.51 10.35
CA ARG A 369 -7.95 -12.45 10.58
C ARG A 369 -7.17 -12.09 9.32
N VAL A 370 -5.91 -11.76 9.49
CA VAL A 370 -4.92 -11.57 8.43
C VAL A 370 -3.84 -12.64 8.55
N ILE A 371 -3.47 -13.24 7.43
CA ILE A 371 -2.51 -14.35 7.31
C ILE A 371 -1.40 -13.93 6.36
N GLN A 372 -0.16 -14.19 6.75
CA GLN A 372 1.01 -13.88 5.96
C GLN A 372 1.48 -15.09 5.13
N PHE A 373 1.77 -14.82 3.87
CA PHE A 373 2.31 -15.76 2.88
C PHE A 373 3.63 -15.23 2.33
N ALA A 374 4.52 -16.15 1.94
CA ALA A 374 5.69 -15.88 1.12
C ALA A 374 5.48 -16.50 -0.27
N VAL A 375 5.87 -15.81 -1.33
CA VAL A 375 5.76 -16.31 -2.71
C VAL A 375 6.96 -15.88 -3.53
N ASN A 376 7.51 -16.78 -4.34
CA ASN A 376 8.38 -16.42 -5.45
C ASN A 376 7.52 -16.30 -6.71
N PRO A 377 7.12 -15.10 -7.14
CA PRO A 377 6.23 -14.94 -8.29
C PRO A 377 6.92 -15.35 -9.60
N PHE A 378 6.11 -15.72 -10.60
CA PHE A 378 6.57 -15.70 -11.99
C PHE A 378 6.98 -14.28 -12.39
N LYS A 379 8.07 -14.20 -13.14
CA LYS A 379 8.70 -12.97 -13.61
C LYS A 379 8.52 -12.85 -15.14
N PRO A 380 8.47 -11.64 -15.70
CA PRO A 380 8.30 -11.41 -17.14
C PRO A 380 9.45 -11.97 -17.99
#